data_AF-A0A524NEW4-F1
#
_entry.id   AF-A0A524NEW4-F1
#
_cell.length_a   1.000
_cell.length_b   1.000
_cell.length_c   1.000
_cell.angle_alpha   90.00
_cell.angle_beta   90.00
_cell.angle_gamma   90.00
#
_symmetry.space_group_name_H-M   'P 1'
#
loop_
_entity.id
_entity.type
_entity.pdbx_description
1 polymer ?
#
loop_
_entity_poly.entity_id
_entity_poly.type
_entity_poly.pdbx_seq_one_letter_code
_entity_poly.pdbx_strand_id
1 'polypeptide(L)'
;MIKNEAAAKRVLDLSCALIAMALMWPLFLLIAVLIKLDSRGPVFFRQERAGVGGDDTFRIFKFRTMIVGAYRSGARLTVKRDPRITHVGHVLRWTKLDELPQLLNVVVGDMSLVGPRPEDPYFVNFYGEHHREVLSVKPGLIGPSQIEGRDELEMYPEGTEDTEKYYIEPILPAKLDCDLEYVQSATVRGDLAFLVGGLFSVVASQFKQSFFSRVRGRLALLSMDLGLIVLSYVVANFIHFEWHLPENAWPFVARTLFAAVLLKPMVFIYFGLYQRSTRWVGRRDLAAIVKAVALSSALVVAVTYLSGLQAHSRAVFVVDAALLIFLMCSFRYALRQVLSGAGLASGAMSSYVRVLVAGSGHGAESILRSLLEDPRSRFLPVGIIDHEPHRWGGLIHGVRVMGGAADIAMTASVHDVDMVLVSLADLDPSVVRDVTEACSKLDIQYRLIPALSDVLSQDEPQLVRTTTLFHEGRA
;
A
#
# COMPACT_ATOMS: atom_id res chain seq x y z
N MET A 1 -15.00 -11.20 -38.18
CA MET A 1 -16.38 -10.81 -37.80
C MET A 1 -17.17 -10.37 -39.02
N ILE A 2 -18.40 -10.86 -39.17
CA ILE A 2 -19.34 -10.39 -40.21
C ILE A 2 -19.64 -8.91 -39.92
N LYS A 3 -19.68 -8.03 -40.93
CA LYS A 3 -19.90 -6.57 -40.75
C LYS A 3 -21.08 -6.23 -39.82
N ASN A 4 -22.14 -7.07 -39.82
CA ASN A 4 -23.31 -6.91 -38.97
C ASN A 4 -23.02 -7.13 -37.47
N GLU A 5 -22.13 -8.06 -37.13
CA GLU A 5 -21.75 -8.33 -35.73
C GLU A 5 -20.88 -7.21 -35.16
N ALA A 6 -19.99 -6.64 -35.98
CA ALA A 6 -19.15 -5.51 -35.57
C ALA A 6 -19.99 -4.26 -35.25
N ALA A 7 -21.03 -3.99 -36.06
CA ALA A 7 -21.97 -2.89 -35.79
C ALA A 7 -22.78 -3.12 -34.51
N ALA A 8 -23.28 -4.34 -34.30
CA ALA A 8 -24.02 -4.71 -33.09
C ALA A 8 -23.15 -4.58 -31.83
N LYS A 9 -21.91 -5.08 -31.88
CA LYS A 9 -20.92 -4.93 -30.80
C LYS A 9 -20.66 -3.45 -30.48
N ARG A 10 -20.49 -2.61 -31.52
CA ARG A 10 -20.25 -1.18 -31.32
C ARG A 10 -21.41 -0.46 -30.63
N VAL A 11 -22.65 -0.80 -31.00
CA VAL A 11 -23.85 -0.22 -30.35
C VAL A 11 -23.94 -0.65 -28.89
N LEU A 12 -23.66 -1.92 -28.60
CA LEU A 12 -23.61 -2.43 -27.23
C LEU A 12 -22.54 -1.70 -26.40
N ASP A 13 -21.31 -1.63 -26.91
CA ASP A 13 -20.18 -0.96 -26.24
C ASP A 13 -20.49 0.49 -25.89
N LEU A 14 -21.02 1.24 -26.87
CA LEU A 14 -21.35 2.64 -26.69
C LEU A 14 -22.49 2.83 -25.67
N SER A 15 -23.55 2.03 -25.77
CA SER A 15 -24.71 2.12 -24.88
C SER A 15 -24.31 1.83 -23.43
N CYS A 16 -23.57 0.73 -23.20
CA CYS A 16 -23.10 0.36 -21.88
C CYS A 16 -22.09 1.36 -21.31
N ALA A 17 -21.16 1.87 -22.12
CA ALA A 17 -20.21 2.88 -21.67
C ALA A 17 -20.88 4.20 -21.26
N LEU A 18 -21.86 4.68 -22.05
CA LEU A 18 -22.61 5.89 -21.73
C LEU A 18 -23.43 5.74 -20.44
N ILE A 19 -24.11 4.60 -20.26
CA ILE A 19 -24.86 4.29 -19.03
C ILE A 19 -23.91 4.24 -17.83
N ALA A 20 -22.78 3.53 -17.94
CA ALA A 20 -21.80 3.43 -16.86
C ALA A 20 -21.26 4.81 -16.47
N MET A 21 -20.89 5.64 -17.45
CA MET A 21 -20.44 7.02 -17.18
C MET A 21 -21.52 7.88 -16.52
N ALA A 22 -22.78 7.77 -16.97
CA ALA A 22 -23.91 8.51 -16.41
C ALA A 22 -24.27 8.07 -14.98
N LEU A 23 -24.01 6.82 -14.61
CA LEU A 23 -24.23 6.35 -13.24
C LEU A 23 -23.04 6.66 -12.32
N MET A 24 -21.81 6.64 -12.87
CA MET A 24 -20.58 6.76 -12.09
C MET A 24 -20.00 8.18 -12.03
N TRP A 25 -20.64 9.19 -12.63
CA TRP A 25 -20.12 10.56 -12.61
C TRP A 25 -19.84 11.14 -11.21
N PRO A 26 -20.64 10.87 -10.14
CA PRO A 26 -20.33 11.39 -8.81
C PRO A 26 -19.05 10.76 -8.25
N LEU A 27 -18.82 9.48 -8.55
CA LEU A 27 -17.61 8.77 -8.18
C LEU A 27 -16.39 9.31 -8.93
N PHE A 28 -16.52 9.61 -10.22
CA PHE A 28 -15.46 10.27 -11.00
C PHE A 28 -15.06 11.61 -10.38
N LEU A 29 -16.05 12.42 -9.99
CA LEU A 29 -15.79 13.71 -9.34
C LEU A 29 -15.11 13.53 -7.99
N LEU A 30 -15.57 12.60 -7.16
CA LEU A 30 -14.96 12.28 -5.88
C LEU A 30 -13.50 11.85 -6.03
N ILE A 31 -13.22 10.92 -6.96
CA ILE A 31 -11.86 10.45 -7.24
C ILE A 31 -10.98 11.59 -7.74
N ALA A 32 -11.50 12.45 -8.62
CA ALA A 32 -10.78 13.61 -9.13
C ALA A 32 -10.37 14.58 -8.01
N VAL A 33 -11.27 14.85 -7.05
CA VAL A 33 -10.99 15.66 -5.86
C VAL A 33 -9.93 14.99 -4.99
N LEU A 34 -10.06 13.70 -4.69
CA LEU A 34 -9.09 12.96 -3.87
C LEU A 34 -7.68 12.99 -4.48
N ILE A 35 -7.56 12.80 -5.80
CA ILE A 35 -6.27 12.88 -6.52
C ILE A 35 -5.64 14.28 -6.41
N LYS A 36 -6.46 15.34 -6.47
CA LYS A 36 -6.00 16.73 -6.36
C LYS A 36 -5.58 17.09 -4.94
N LEU A 37 -6.23 16.51 -3.93
CA LEU A 37 -5.87 16.70 -2.53
C LEU A 37 -4.60 15.92 -2.15
N ASP A 38 -4.37 14.75 -2.76
CA ASP A 38 -3.23 13.89 -2.45
C ASP A 38 -1.91 14.37 -3.12
N SER A 39 -1.97 14.83 -4.37
CA SER A 39 -0.76 15.29 -5.09
C SER A 39 -1.02 16.39 -6.12
N ARG A 40 -0.02 17.27 -6.34
CA ARG A 40 -0.11 18.35 -7.35
C ARG A 40 -0.08 17.78 -8.78
N GLY A 41 -0.83 18.40 -9.71
CA GLY A 41 -0.84 18.08 -11.15
C GLY A 41 -2.20 17.62 -11.70
N PRO A 42 -2.27 17.01 -12.90
CA PRO A 42 -3.53 16.65 -13.58
C PRO A 42 -4.22 15.44 -12.96
N VAL A 43 -5.55 15.35 -13.10
CA VAL A 43 -6.36 14.21 -12.62
C VAL A 43 -6.15 12.98 -13.49
N PHE A 44 -6.12 13.18 -14.81
CA PHE A 44 -5.95 12.09 -15.76
C PHE A 44 -4.49 11.90 -16.13
N PHE A 45 -4.10 10.63 -16.22
CA PHE A 45 -2.87 10.17 -16.83
C PHE A 45 -3.17 9.66 -18.24
N ARG A 46 -2.26 9.92 -19.18
CA ARG A 46 -2.35 9.50 -20.58
C ARG A 46 -1.07 8.80 -20.98
N GLN A 47 -1.19 7.63 -21.61
CA GLN A 47 -0.07 6.84 -22.14
C GLN A 47 -0.40 6.36 -23.54
N GLU A 48 0.61 6.27 -24.39
CA GLU A 48 0.47 5.71 -25.73
C GLU A 48 0.37 4.18 -25.65
N ARG A 49 -0.56 3.67 -26.45
CA ARG A 49 -0.90 2.25 -26.52
C ARG A 49 -1.14 1.86 -27.96
N ALA A 50 -0.80 0.61 -28.28
CA ALA A 50 -1.05 0.05 -29.59
C ALA A 50 -2.55 -0.06 -29.85
N GLY A 51 -2.99 0.44 -31.01
CA GLY A 51 -4.34 0.32 -31.51
C GLY A 51 -4.53 -0.92 -32.38
N VAL A 52 -5.60 -0.91 -33.17
CA VAL A 52 -5.87 -1.98 -34.15
C VAL A 52 -4.76 -2.02 -35.19
N GLY A 53 -4.26 -3.22 -35.50
CA GLY A 53 -3.17 -3.45 -36.44
C GLY A 53 -1.76 -3.28 -35.84
N GLY A 54 -1.64 -2.64 -34.68
CA GLY A 54 -0.36 -2.45 -33.98
C GLY A 54 0.49 -1.28 -34.45
N ASP A 55 0.29 -0.79 -35.67
CA ASP A 55 1.05 0.34 -36.24
C ASP A 55 0.56 1.70 -35.73
N ASP A 56 -0.76 1.85 -35.60
CA ASP A 56 -1.37 3.05 -35.04
C ASP A 56 -1.40 3.02 -33.52
N THR A 57 -1.24 4.18 -32.89
CA THR A 57 -1.32 4.32 -31.44
C THR A 57 -2.43 5.26 -31.02
N PHE A 58 -2.98 5.03 -29.82
CA PHE A 58 -3.95 5.91 -29.19
C PHE A 58 -3.54 6.22 -27.75
N ARG A 59 -4.16 7.25 -27.17
CA ARG A 59 -3.88 7.67 -25.80
C ARG A 59 -4.93 7.11 -24.84
N ILE A 60 -4.51 6.19 -23.99
CA ILE A 60 -5.39 5.60 -22.97
C ILE A 60 -5.66 6.61 -21.85
N PHE A 61 -6.92 6.70 -21.40
CA PHE A 61 -7.29 7.51 -20.25
C PHE A 61 -7.24 6.69 -18.96
N LYS A 62 -6.46 7.12 -17.97
CA LYS A 62 -6.50 6.57 -16.61
C LYS A 62 -6.58 7.68 -15.58
N PHE A 63 -7.04 7.37 -14.38
CA PHE A 63 -6.79 8.26 -13.26
C PHE A 63 -5.32 8.21 -12.89
N ARG A 64 -4.77 9.35 -12.49
CA ARG A 64 -3.38 9.43 -12.07
C ARG A 64 -3.21 8.77 -10.71
N THR A 65 -2.37 7.75 -10.68
CA THR A 65 -2.03 7.00 -9.46
C THR A 65 -0.58 7.21 -9.01
N MET A 66 0.26 7.84 -9.84
CA MET A 66 1.66 8.12 -9.57
C MET A 66 1.97 9.61 -9.51
N ILE A 67 3.10 9.97 -8.88
CA ILE A 67 3.64 11.34 -8.87
C ILE A 67 3.96 11.84 -10.29
N VAL A 68 3.88 13.15 -10.50
CA VAL A 68 4.22 13.76 -11.81
C VAL A 68 5.70 13.56 -12.10
N GLY A 69 6.02 13.04 -13.29
CA GLY A 69 7.40 12.75 -13.69
C GLY A 69 7.90 11.37 -13.29
N ALA A 70 7.04 10.50 -12.73
CA ALA A 70 7.36 9.10 -12.41
C ALA A 70 7.98 8.30 -13.58
N TYR A 71 7.68 8.66 -14.82
CA TYR A 71 8.23 7.98 -16.01
C TYR A 71 9.67 8.39 -16.34
N ARG A 72 10.18 9.51 -15.78
CA ARG A 72 11.57 9.96 -15.99
C ARG A 72 12.60 9.06 -15.30
N SER A 73 12.17 8.14 -14.44
CA SER A 73 13.02 7.16 -13.79
C SER A 73 13.29 5.90 -14.64
N GLY A 74 12.87 5.87 -15.91
CA GLY A 74 13.26 4.84 -16.89
C GLY A 74 12.46 3.52 -16.86
N ALA A 75 11.85 3.15 -15.72
CA ALA A 75 11.09 1.90 -15.62
C ALA A 75 9.70 1.99 -16.27
N ARG A 76 9.50 1.23 -17.37
CA ARG A 76 8.21 1.08 -18.10
C ARG A 76 7.22 0.16 -17.40
N LEU A 77 7.73 -0.81 -16.63
CA LEU A 77 6.95 -1.71 -15.80
C LEU A 77 6.83 -1.16 -14.37
N THR A 78 5.72 -1.49 -13.71
CA THR A 78 5.52 -1.18 -12.28
C THR A 78 6.04 -2.36 -11.47
N VAL A 79 6.77 -2.09 -10.38
CA VAL A 79 7.26 -3.13 -9.45
C VAL A 79 6.40 -3.20 -8.19
N LYS A 80 6.54 -4.30 -7.45
CA LYS A 80 5.87 -4.51 -6.16
C LYS A 80 6.30 -3.42 -5.16
N ARG A 81 5.33 -2.66 -4.62
CA ARG A 81 5.54 -1.50 -3.72
C ARG A 81 6.36 -0.34 -4.34
N ASP A 82 6.04 0.03 -5.58
CA ASP A 82 6.65 1.16 -6.28
C ASP A 82 6.47 2.51 -5.53
N PRO A 83 7.56 3.20 -5.15
CA PRO A 83 7.52 4.44 -4.37
C PRO A 83 6.96 5.63 -5.15
N ARG A 84 6.79 5.50 -6.48
CA ARG A 84 6.20 6.53 -7.34
C ARG A 84 4.68 6.59 -7.17
N ILE A 85 4.05 5.59 -6.55
CA ILE A 85 2.60 5.51 -6.35
C ILE A 85 2.19 6.41 -5.17
N THR A 86 1.13 7.17 -5.37
CA THR A 86 0.54 8.07 -4.35
C THR A 86 -0.35 7.29 -3.37
N HIS A 87 -0.71 7.87 -2.23
CA HIS A 87 -1.53 7.19 -1.22
C HIS A 87 -2.93 6.83 -1.76
N VAL A 88 -3.59 7.78 -2.43
CA VAL A 88 -4.85 7.54 -3.14
C VAL A 88 -4.60 6.59 -4.32
N GLY A 89 -3.47 6.73 -5.01
CA GLY A 89 -3.06 5.85 -6.11
C GLY A 89 -3.00 4.38 -5.73
N HIS A 90 -2.52 4.04 -4.52
CA HIS A 90 -2.53 2.66 -4.02
C HIS A 90 -3.94 2.08 -3.95
N VAL A 91 -4.89 2.86 -3.43
CA VAL A 91 -6.30 2.44 -3.33
C VAL A 91 -6.91 2.29 -4.73
N LEU A 92 -6.69 3.26 -5.62
CA LEU A 92 -7.23 3.23 -6.98
C LEU A 92 -6.71 2.04 -7.79
N ARG A 93 -5.41 1.73 -7.71
CA ARG A 93 -4.81 0.57 -8.40
C ARG A 93 -5.27 -0.76 -7.84
N TRP A 94 -5.38 -0.85 -6.51
CA TRP A 94 -5.88 -2.05 -5.84
C TRP A 94 -7.34 -2.32 -6.22
N THR A 95 -8.17 -1.27 -6.22
CA THR A 95 -9.58 -1.35 -6.62
C THR A 95 -9.80 -1.41 -8.14
N LYS A 96 -8.76 -1.19 -8.95
CA LYS A 96 -8.81 -1.00 -10.42
C LYS A 96 -9.69 0.17 -10.87
N LEU A 97 -10.06 1.06 -9.94
CA LEU A 97 -10.83 2.26 -10.26
C LEU A 97 -10.04 3.25 -11.11
N ASP A 98 -8.71 3.13 -11.15
CA ASP A 98 -7.86 3.96 -12.01
C ASP A 98 -8.09 3.75 -13.50
N GLU A 99 -8.68 2.61 -13.89
CA GLU A 99 -8.95 2.27 -15.28
C GLU A 99 -10.33 2.74 -15.76
N LEU A 100 -11.21 3.22 -14.88
CA LEU A 100 -12.54 3.68 -15.26
C LEU A 100 -12.58 4.77 -16.35
N PRO A 101 -11.63 5.74 -16.41
CA PRO A 101 -11.64 6.74 -17.47
C PRO A 101 -11.47 6.17 -18.88
N GLN A 102 -11.04 4.92 -19.04
CA GLN A 102 -10.98 4.23 -20.33
C GLN A 102 -12.36 4.06 -20.98
N LEU A 103 -13.46 4.19 -20.23
CA LEU A 103 -14.81 4.29 -20.81
C LEU A 103 -14.90 5.46 -21.83
N LEU A 104 -14.11 6.52 -21.65
CA LEU A 104 -13.99 7.60 -22.64
C LEU A 104 -13.36 7.10 -23.95
N ASN A 105 -12.34 6.23 -23.89
CA ASN A 105 -11.74 5.63 -25.09
C ASN A 105 -12.76 4.73 -25.82
N VAL A 106 -13.64 4.05 -25.07
CA VAL A 106 -14.74 3.29 -25.66
C VAL A 106 -15.72 4.22 -26.37
N VAL A 107 -16.13 5.33 -25.75
CA VAL A 107 -17.01 6.31 -26.39
C VAL A 107 -16.38 6.91 -27.65
N VAL A 108 -15.10 7.33 -27.59
CA VAL A 108 -14.33 7.86 -28.74
C VAL A 108 -14.21 6.83 -29.86
N GLY A 109 -14.09 5.55 -29.50
CA GLY A 109 -14.03 4.44 -30.45
C GLY A 109 -12.64 3.83 -30.61
N ASP A 110 -11.65 4.26 -29.83
CA ASP A 110 -10.32 3.65 -29.76
C ASP A 110 -10.37 2.24 -29.16
N MET A 111 -11.29 2.02 -28.21
CA MET A 111 -11.44 0.78 -27.45
C MET A 111 -12.85 0.19 -27.56
N SER A 112 -12.96 -1.08 -27.18
CA SER A 112 -14.16 -1.87 -26.95
C SER A 112 -14.34 -2.14 -25.45
N LEU A 113 -15.54 -2.52 -24.97
CA LEU A 113 -15.68 -2.94 -23.57
C LEU A 113 -14.99 -4.27 -23.32
N VAL A 114 -15.09 -5.20 -24.28
CA VAL A 114 -14.47 -6.53 -24.22
C VAL A 114 -13.50 -6.71 -25.38
N GLY A 115 -12.29 -7.15 -25.06
CA GLY A 115 -11.20 -7.37 -26.02
C GLY A 115 -9.82 -7.52 -25.35
N PRO A 116 -8.77 -7.83 -26.13
CA PRO A 116 -7.40 -7.91 -25.64
C PRO A 116 -6.93 -6.62 -24.98
N ARG A 117 -6.05 -6.69 -23.98
CA ARG A 117 -5.56 -5.48 -23.31
C ARG A 117 -4.68 -4.66 -24.27
N PRO A 118 -4.86 -3.32 -24.36
CA PRO A 118 -3.95 -2.49 -25.13
C PRO A 118 -2.54 -2.51 -24.52
N GLU A 119 -1.57 -2.95 -25.30
CA GLU A 119 -0.17 -3.11 -24.88
C GLU A 119 0.67 -1.84 -25.18
N ASP A 120 1.79 -1.69 -24.47
CA ASP A 120 2.81 -0.70 -24.83
C ASP A 120 3.36 -0.98 -26.24
N PRO A 121 3.42 0.03 -27.15
CA PRO A 121 3.93 -0.17 -28.51
C PRO A 121 5.33 -0.78 -28.55
N TYR A 122 6.13 -0.55 -27.51
CA TYR A 122 7.43 -1.19 -27.36
C TYR A 122 7.34 -2.71 -27.26
N PHE A 123 6.43 -3.24 -26.44
CA PHE A 123 6.28 -4.69 -26.25
C PHE A 123 5.64 -5.38 -27.45
N VAL A 124 4.87 -4.64 -28.25
CA VAL A 124 4.29 -5.15 -29.50
C VAL A 124 5.35 -5.59 -30.50
N ASN A 125 6.56 -5.02 -30.44
CA ASN A 125 7.67 -5.42 -31.32
C ASN A 125 8.17 -6.85 -31.05
N PHE A 126 7.86 -7.42 -29.87
CA PHE A 126 8.26 -8.78 -29.51
C PHE A 126 7.18 -9.82 -29.82
N TYR A 127 6.07 -9.43 -30.46
CA TYR A 127 4.99 -10.36 -30.79
C TYR A 127 5.44 -11.28 -31.92
N GLY A 128 5.27 -12.60 -31.73
CA GLY A 128 5.42 -13.58 -32.80
C GLY A 128 4.41 -13.35 -33.92
N GLU A 129 4.68 -13.86 -35.12
CA GLU A 129 3.80 -13.67 -36.28
C GLU A 129 2.36 -14.14 -36.00
N HIS A 130 2.20 -15.26 -35.31
CA HIS A 130 0.88 -15.78 -34.94
C HIS A 130 0.17 -14.90 -33.91
N HIS A 131 0.91 -14.35 -32.93
CA HIS A 131 0.35 -13.48 -31.89
C HIS A 131 -0.11 -12.11 -32.41
N ARG A 132 0.36 -11.69 -33.59
CA ARG A 132 -0.11 -10.43 -34.20
C ARG A 132 -1.60 -10.45 -34.54
N GLU A 133 -2.22 -11.63 -34.66
CA GLU A 133 -3.67 -11.76 -34.84
C GLU A 133 -4.45 -11.10 -33.69
N VAL A 134 -3.89 -11.04 -32.47
CA VAL A 134 -4.47 -10.34 -31.32
C VAL A 134 -4.75 -8.86 -31.62
N LEU A 135 -3.93 -8.23 -32.46
CA LEU A 135 -4.05 -6.82 -32.85
C LEU A 135 -5.13 -6.59 -33.92
N SER A 136 -5.75 -7.65 -34.46
CA SER A 136 -6.79 -7.53 -35.50
C SER A 136 -8.12 -6.96 -35.00
N VAL A 137 -8.33 -6.95 -33.67
CA VAL A 137 -9.54 -6.46 -33.01
C VAL A 137 -9.26 -5.22 -32.17
N LYS A 138 -10.32 -4.46 -31.83
CA LYS A 138 -10.18 -3.31 -30.93
C LYS A 138 -9.76 -3.78 -29.53
N PRO A 139 -8.80 -3.10 -28.89
CA PRO A 139 -8.44 -3.39 -27.50
C PRO A 139 -9.62 -3.20 -26.56
N GLY A 140 -9.68 -4.02 -25.51
CA GLY A 140 -10.75 -4.07 -24.53
C GLY A 140 -10.43 -3.40 -23.20
N LEU A 141 -11.47 -2.86 -22.55
CA LEU A 141 -11.41 -2.48 -21.13
C LEU A 141 -11.32 -3.72 -20.23
N ILE A 142 -12.05 -4.78 -20.58
CA ILE A 142 -12.03 -6.11 -19.93
C ILE A 142 -11.56 -7.13 -20.96
N GLY A 143 -10.57 -7.96 -20.61
CA GLY A 143 -10.05 -9.02 -21.46
C GLY A 143 -9.69 -10.29 -20.69
N PRO A 144 -9.53 -11.44 -21.37
CA PRO A 144 -9.19 -12.70 -20.72
C PRO A 144 -7.83 -12.62 -20.01
N SER A 145 -6.81 -12.07 -20.67
CA SER A 145 -5.48 -11.88 -20.08
C SER A 145 -5.48 -10.97 -18.83
N GLN A 146 -6.46 -10.08 -18.70
CA GLN A 146 -6.61 -9.21 -17.53
C GLN A 146 -7.27 -9.89 -16.34
N ILE A 147 -8.16 -10.85 -16.61
CA ILE A 147 -8.84 -11.63 -15.56
C ILE A 147 -7.87 -12.66 -14.99
N GLU A 148 -7.13 -13.36 -15.86
CA GLU A 148 -6.19 -14.41 -15.50
C GLU A 148 -4.86 -13.84 -14.99
N GLY A 149 -4.32 -12.82 -15.67
CA GLY A 149 -3.09 -12.11 -15.29
C GLY A 149 -3.27 -11.02 -14.24
N ARG A 150 -4.34 -11.03 -13.43
CA ARG A 150 -4.63 -9.94 -12.50
C ARG A 150 -3.55 -9.75 -11.42
N ASP A 151 -3.01 -10.87 -10.94
CA ASP A 151 -1.97 -10.92 -9.90
C ASP A 151 -0.57 -11.11 -10.53
N GLU A 152 -0.38 -10.66 -11.77
CA GLU A 152 0.90 -10.72 -12.50
C GLU A 152 2.09 -10.19 -11.70
N LEU A 153 1.90 -9.11 -10.93
CA LEU A 153 2.94 -8.55 -10.07
C LEU A 153 3.38 -9.49 -8.93
N GLU A 154 2.57 -10.51 -8.61
CA GLU A 154 2.90 -11.57 -7.65
C GLU A 154 3.62 -12.76 -8.29
N MET A 155 3.60 -12.87 -9.63
CA MET A 155 4.28 -13.95 -10.37
C MET A 155 5.78 -13.73 -10.53
N TYR A 156 6.26 -12.49 -10.35
CA TYR A 156 7.69 -12.17 -10.44
C TYR A 156 8.48 -12.86 -9.30
N PRO A 157 9.50 -13.68 -9.61
CA PRO A 157 10.40 -14.26 -8.64
C PRO A 157 11.12 -13.17 -7.83
N GLU A 158 11.36 -13.45 -6.55
CA GLU A 158 12.11 -12.52 -5.69
C GLU A 158 13.54 -12.36 -6.21
N GLY A 159 14.00 -11.12 -6.39
CA GLY A 159 15.36 -10.81 -6.89
C GLY A 159 15.49 -10.73 -8.42
N THR A 160 14.38 -10.64 -9.17
CA THR A 160 14.44 -10.46 -10.63
C THR A 160 15.11 -9.13 -11.00
N GLU A 161 16.38 -9.17 -11.43
CA GLU A 161 17.18 -8.00 -11.82
C GLU A 161 16.66 -7.34 -13.11
N ASP A 162 16.19 -8.15 -14.07
CA ASP A 162 15.61 -7.68 -15.34
C ASP A 162 14.12 -8.02 -15.43
N THR A 163 13.30 -7.12 -14.89
CA THR A 163 11.82 -7.24 -14.95
C THR A 163 11.27 -7.20 -16.37
N GLU A 164 12.00 -6.62 -17.32
CA GLU A 164 11.55 -6.49 -18.70
C GLU A 164 11.73 -7.80 -19.45
N LYS A 165 12.90 -8.43 -19.31
CA LYS A 165 13.16 -9.75 -19.87
C LYS A 165 12.20 -10.80 -19.30
N TYR A 166 11.97 -10.79 -17.99
CA TYR A 166 10.99 -11.68 -17.36
C TYR A 166 9.55 -11.39 -17.78
N TYR A 167 9.23 -10.18 -18.23
CA TYR A 167 7.93 -9.92 -18.84
C TYR A 167 7.84 -10.54 -20.24
N ILE A 168 8.86 -10.30 -21.07
CA ILE A 168 8.86 -10.67 -22.49
C ILE A 168 8.90 -12.20 -22.68
N GLU A 169 9.66 -12.93 -21.87
CA GLU A 169 9.90 -14.36 -22.11
C GLU A 169 8.77 -15.27 -21.58
N PRO A 170 8.41 -15.25 -20.28
CA PRO A 170 7.34 -16.12 -19.77
C PRO A 170 5.95 -15.48 -19.74
N ILE A 171 5.82 -14.19 -19.41
CA ILE A 171 4.50 -13.60 -19.13
C ILE A 171 3.78 -13.20 -20.43
N LEU A 172 4.49 -12.54 -21.33
CA LEU A 172 3.91 -11.99 -22.56
C LEU A 172 3.32 -13.09 -23.47
N PRO A 173 4.01 -14.21 -23.76
CA PRO A 173 3.44 -15.26 -24.60
C PRO A 173 2.19 -15.88 -24.00
N ALA A 174 2.21 -16.19 -22.69
CA ALA A 174 1.04 -16.75 -22.00
C ALA A 174 -0.18 -15.83 -22.06
N LYS A 175 0.02 -14.50 -21.92
CA LYS A 175 -1.06 -13.52 -22.11
C LYS A 175 -1.61 -13.51 -23.53
N LEU A 176 -0.71 -13.55 -24.51
CA LEU A 176 -1.08 -13.50 -25.92
C LEU A 176 -1.84 -14.75 -26.33
N ASP A 177 -1.49 -15.92 -25.80
CA ASP A 177 -2.21 -17.16 -26.07
C ASP A 177 -3.66 -17.08 -25.55
N CYS A 178 -3.88 -16.58 -24.33
CA CYS A 178 -5.23 -16.36 -23.79
C CYS A 178 -6.03 -15.32 -24.61
N ASP A 179 -5.40 -14.23 -25.01
CA ASP A 179 -6.05 -13.19 -25.82
C ASP A 179 -6.37 -13.70 -27.24
N LEU A 180 -5.53 -14.57 -27.80
CA LEU A 180 -5.71 -15.17 -29.11
C LEU A 180 -6.90 -16.14 -29.14
N GLU A 181 -7.05 -16.97 -28.10
CA GLU A 181 -8.21 -17.87 -27.96
C GLU A 181 -9.53 -17.07 -27.95
N TYR A 182 -9.54 -15.92 -27.29
CA TYR A 182 -10.68 -15.00 -27.33
C TYR A 182 -10.91 -14.45 -28.74
N VAL A 183 -9.88 -13.95 -29.44
CA VAL A 183 -10.03 -13.38 -30.78
C VAL A 183 -10.62 -14.38 -31.77
N GLN A 184 -10.22 -15.66 -31.67
CA GLN A 184 -10.70 -16.73 -32.54
C GLN A 184 -12.14 -17.16 -32.23
N SER A 185 -12.60 -17.02 -30.99
CA SER A 185 -13.92 -17.47 -30.52
C SER A 185 -14.91 -16.33 -30.21
N ALA A 186 -14.53 -15.08 -30.47
CA ALA A 186 -15.29 -13.90 -30.07
C ALA A 186 -16.69 -13.84 -30.71
N THR A 187 -17.71 -13.74 -29.86
CA THR A 187 -19.11 -13.51 -30.26
C THR A 187 -19.76 -12.47 -29.36
N VAL A 188 -20.78 -11.76 -29.86
CA VAL A 188 -21.49 -10.72 -29.08
C VAL A 188 -22.12 -11.28 -27.78
N ARG A 189 -22.61 -12.52 -27.82
CA ARG A 189 -23.14 -13.20 -26.61
C ARG A 189 -22.02 -13.58 -25.64
N GLY A 190 -20.89 -14.06 -26.15
CA GLY A 190 -19.69 -14.33 -25.36
C GLY A 190 -19.19 -13.07 -24.66
N ASP A 191 -19.15 -11.94 -25.37
CA ASP A 191 -18.74 -10.65 -24.81
C ASP A 191 -19.64 -10.20 -23.65
N LEU A 192 -20.95 -10.38 -23.76
CA LEU A 192 -21.86 -10.05 -22.66
C LEU A 192 -21.61 -10.92 -21.42
N ALA A 193 -21.37 -12.22 -21.64
CA ALA A 193 -21.00 -13.14 -20.56
C ALA A 193 -19.65 -12.75 -19.92
N PHE A 194 -18.66 -12.38 -20.74
CA PHE A 194 -17.36 -11.88 -20.28
C PHE A 194 -17.49 -10.58 -19.49
N LEU A 195 -18.37 -9.66 -19.91
CA LEU A 195 -18.58 -8.39 -19.21
C LEU A 195 -19.18 -8.62 -17.82
N VAL A 196 -20.21 -9.47 -17.71
CA VAL A 196 -20.84 -9.80 -16.42
C VAL A 196 -19.90 -10.62 -15.54
N GLY A 197 -19.31 -11.69 -16.08
CA GLY A 197 -18.40 -12.59 -15.37
C GLY A 197 -17.10 -11.89 -14.97
N GLY A 198 -16.54 -11.06 -15.85
CA GLY A 198 -15.37 -10.24 -15.59
C GLY A 198 -15.63 -9.19 -14.51
N LEU A 199 -16.77 -8.49 -14.55
CA LEU A 199 -17.15 -7.56 -13.48
C LEU A 199 -17.29 -8.27 -12.14
N PHE A 200 -17.97 -9.42 -12.10
CA PHE A 200 -18.11 -10.21 -10.88
C PHE A 200 -16.76 -10.73 -10.38
N SER A 201 -15.88 -11.22 -11.26
CA SER A 201 -14.52 -11.64 -10.91
C SER A 201 -13.70 -10.49 -10.35
N VAL A 202 -13.79 -9.30 -10.96
CA VAL A 202 -13.12 -8.09 -10.47
C VAL A 202 -13.55 -7.76 -9.05
N VAL A 203 -14.86 -7.75 -8.79
CA VAL A 203 -15.47 -7.45 -7.48
C VAL A 203 -15.17 -8.54 -6.45
N ALA A 204 -15.42 -9.81 -6.78
CA ALA A 204 -15.24 -10.94 -5.87
C ALA A 204 -13.77 -11.08 -5.43
N SER A 205 -12.82 -10.88 -6.34
CA SER A 205 -11.40 -10.95 -5.97
C SER A 205 -10.92 -9.78 -5.10
N GLN A 206 -11.67 -8.68 -4.95
CA GLN A 206 -11.34 -7.67 -3.92
C GLN A 206 -11.50 -8.23 -2.49
N PHE A 207 -12.28 -9.30 -2.33
CA PHE A 207 -12.55 -9.94 -1.05
C PHE A 207 -11.65 -11.17 -0.78
N LYS A 208 -10.50 -11.31 -1.47
CA LYS A 208 -9.53 -12.40 -1.21
C LYS A 208 -9.01 -12.37 0.24
N GLN A 209 -8.58 -13.53 0.75
CA GLN A 209 -8.18 -13.74 2.16
C GLN A 209 -7.02 -12.84 2.64
N SER A 210 -6.15 -12.38 1.73
CA SER A 210 -5.07 -11.42 1.99
C SER A 210 -5.56 -9.99 2.29
N PHE A 211 -6.74 -9.59 1.77
CA PHE A 211 -7.40 -8.33 2.13
C PHE A 211 -7.89 -8.39 3.57
N PHE A 212 -8.60 -9.47 3.93
CA PHE A 212 -9.09 -9.65 5.29
C PHE A 212 -7.94 -9.73 6.29
N SER A 213 -6.84 -10.44 6.02
CA SER A 213 -5.71 -10.51 6.96
C SER A 213 -5.05 -9.14 7.18
N ARG A 214 -4.94 -8.30 6.14
CA ARG A 214 -4.34 -6.95 6.20
C ARG A 214 -5.25 -5.91 6.86
N VAL A 215 -6.57 -6.08 6.74
CA VAL A 215 -7.57 -5.10 7.20
C VAL A 215 -8.24 -5.53 8.51
N ARG A 216 -8.17 -6.80 8.91
CA ARG A 216 -8.78 -7.33 10.15
C ARG A 216 -8.33 -6.58 11.41
N GLY A 217 -7.06 -6.21 11.51
CA GLY A 217 -6.57 -5.40 12.62
C GLY A 217 -7.19 -3.99 12.65
N ARG A 218 -7.34 -3.36 11.49
CA ARG A 218 -7.95 -2.01 11.37
C ARG A 218 -9.45 -2.05 11.59
N LEU A 219 -10.14 -3.04 11.06
CA LEU A 219 -11.57 -3.26 11.26
C LEU A 219 -11.87 -3.58 12.73
N ALA A 220 -11.06 -4.42 13.38
CA ALA A 220 -11.24 -4.70 14.80
C ALA A 220 -11.14 -3.42 15.65
N LEU A 221 -10.16 -2.56 15.38
CA LEU A 221 -10.00 -1.28 16.06
C LEU A 221 -11.14 -0.30 15.77
N LEU A 222 -11.60 -0.24 14.52
CA LEU A 222 -12.73 0.61 14.14
C LEU A 222 -14.02 0.14 14.82
N SER A 223 -14.31 -1.16 14.81
CA SER A 223 -15.49 -1.73 15.48
C SER A 223 -15.45 -1.50 16.99
N MET A 224 -14.28 -1.60 17.59
CA MET A 224 -14.05 -1.32 19.00
C MET A 224 -14.23 0.16 19.33
N ASP A 225 -13.61 1.07 18.57
CA ASP A 225 -13.79 2.52 18.74
C ASP A 225 -15.26 2.92 18.51
N LEU A 226 -15.98 2.24 17.62
CA LEU A 226 -17.43 2.41 17.45
C LEU A 226 -18.21 2.05 18.72
N GLY A 227 -17.84 0.91 19.34
CA GLY A 227 -18.38 0.51 20.64
C GLY A 227 -18.09 1.54 21.74
N LEU A 228 -16.88 2.13 21.75
CA LEU A 228 -16.50 3.17 22.70
C LEU A 228 -17.26 4.48 22.46
N ILE A 229 -17.53 4.85 21.20
CA ILE A 229 -18.38 6.01 20.84
C ILE A 229 -19.79 5.82 21.40
N VAL A 230 -20.39 4.64 21.23
CA VAL A 230 -21.71 4.34 21.78
C VAL A 230 -21.69 4.37 23.31
N LEU A 231 -20.73 3.67 23.92
CA LEU A 231 -20.62 3.56 25.37
C LEU A 231 -20.41 4.92 26.04
N SER A 232 -19.47 5.73 25.54
CA SER A 232 -19.18 7.06 26.10
C SER A 232 -20.40 7.98 26.03
N TYR A 233 -21.10 8.00 24.90
CA TYR A 233 -22.27 8.87 24.74
C TYR A 233 -23.46 8.43 25.60
N VAL A 234 -23.72 7.12 25.69
CA VAL A 234 -24.78 6.58 26.56
C VAL A 234 -24.48 6.91 28.02
N VAL A 235 -23.26 6.61 28.49
CA VAL A 235 -22.85 6.90 29.88
C VAL A 235 -22.90 8.40 30.18
N ALA A 236 -22.50 9.26 29.23
CA ALA A 236 -22.59 10.72 29.41
C ALA A 236 -24.04 11.19 29.62
N ASN A 237 -25.02 10.58 28.93
CA ASN A 237 -26.44 10.88 29.15
C ASN A 237 -26.93 10.35 30.50
N PHE A 238 -26.56 9.13 30.89
CA PHE A 238 -26.92 8.59 32.21
C PHE A 238 -26.33 9.44 33.36
N ILE A 239 -25.10 9.93 33.23
CA ILE A 239 -24.49 10.84 34.21
C ILE A 239 -25.28 12.16 34.27
N HIS A 240 -25.67 12.71 33.12
CA HIS A 240 -26.40 13.96 33.07
C HIS A 240 -27.80 13.88 33.70
N PHE A 241 -28.48 12.74 33.56
CA PHE A 241 -29.84 12.51 34.06
C PHE A 241 -29.87 11.71 35.38
N GLU A 242 -28.80 11.74 36.19
CA GLU A 242 -28.77 11.07 37.51
C GLU A 242 -29.19 9.59 37.45
N TRP A 243 -28.70 8.89 36.43
CA TRP A 243 -28.96 7.49 36.11
C TRP A 243 -30.41 7.16 35.68
N HIS A 244 -31.26 8.17 35.47
CA HIS A 244 -32.67 8.04 35.07
C HIS A 244 -32.98 8.83 33.80
N LEU A 245 -32.87 8.19 32.63
CA LEU A 245 -33.26 8.84 31.37
C LEU A 245 -34.80 8.95 31.25
N PRO A 246 -35.35 10.17 31.11
CA PRO A 246 -36.78 10.34 30.91
C PRO A 246 -37.22 9.86 29.51
N GLU A 247 -38.44 9.36 29.38
CA GLU A 247 -38.92 8.73 28.13
C GLU A 247 -38.86 9.66 26.91
N ASN A 248 -39.08 10.96 27.14
CA ASN A 248 -39.02 11.99 26.12
C ASN A 248 -37.60 12.28 25.57
N ALA A 249 -36.55 11.84 26.26
CA ALA A 249 -35.16 12.04 25.82
C ALA A 249 -34.71 10.99 24.79
N TRP A 250 -35.32 9.79 24.77
CA TRP A 250 -34.87 8.68 23.90
C TRP A 250 -34.81 9.01 22.40
N PRO A 251 -35.82 9.65 21.78
CA PRO A 251 -35.76 9.97 20.36
C PRO A 251 -34.62 10.92 20.03
N PHE A 252 -34.30 11.81 20.95
CA PHE A 252 -33.20 12.75 20.82
C PHE A 252 -31.85 12.02 20.90
N VAL A 253 -31.67 11.23 21.97
CA VAL A 253 -30.44 10.47 22.24
C VAL A 253 -30.13 9.55 21.06
N ALA A 254 -31.14 8.87 20.52
CA ALA A 254 -31.00 8.00 19.36
C ALA A 254 -30.53 8.76 18.10
N ARG A 255 -31.12 9.93 17.80
CA ARG A 255 -30.75 10.74 16.61
C ARG A 255 -29.33 11.30 16.72
N THR A 256 -28.94 11.76 17.91
CA THR A 256 -27.59 12.28 18.15
C THR A 256 -26.55 11.17 18.15
N LEU A 257 -26.88 10.01 18.73
CA LEU A 257 -26.02 8.83 18.66
C LEU A 257 -25.82 8.39 17.21
N PHE A 258 -26.88 8.38 16.39
CA PHE A 258 -26.78 8.08 14.96
C PHE A 258 -25.81 9.03 14.24
N ALA A 259 -25.93 10.35 14.49
CA ALA A 259 -25.00 11.32 13.93
C ALA A 259 -23.56 11.10 14.43
N ALA A 260 -23.36 10.77 15.70
CA ALA A 260 -22.04 10.50 16.27
C ALA A 260 -21.39 9.23 15.67
N VAL A 261 -22.15 8.15 15.52
CA VAL A 261 -21.71 6.88 14.91
C VAL A 261 -21.38 7.05 13.44
N LEU A 262 -22.07 7.96 12.73
CA LEU A 262 -21.78 8.24 11.32
C LEU A 262 -20.57 9.17 11.14
N LEU A 263 -20.48 10.24 11.93
CA LEU A 263 -19.51 11.32 11.73
C LEU A 263 -18.16 11.06 12.40
N LYS A 264 -18.14 10.56 13.65
CA LYS A 264 -16.90 10.40 14.41
C LYS A 264 -15.90 9.44 13.74
N PRO A 265 -16.30 8.26 13.22
CA PRO A 265 -15.37 7.37 12.53
C PRO A 265 -14.72 8.01 11.29
N MET A 266 -15.43 8.86 10.53
CA MET A 266 -14.89 9.53 9.36
C MET A 266 -13.75 10.48 9.72
N VAL A 267 -13.93 11.26 10.81
CA VAL A 267 -12.88 12.12 11.34
C VAL A 267 -11.73 11.30 11.92
N PHE A 268 -12.01 10.15 12.55
CA PHE A 268 -10.96 9.30 13.11
C PHE A 268 -10.07 8.69 12.02
N ILE A 269 -10.67 8.29 10.91
CA ILE A 269 -9.96 7.85 9.70
C ILE A 269 -9.09 8.99 9.13
N TYR A 270 -9.63 10.21 9.05
CA TYR A 270 -8.90 11.39 8.56
C TYR A 270 -7.65 11.70 9.40
N PHE A 271 -7.75 11.64 10.72
CA PHE A 271 -6.59 11.82 11.62
C PHE A 271 -5.66 10.59 11.69
N GLY A 272 -5.92 9.54 10.89
CA GLY A 272 -5.04 8.39 10.77
C GLY A 272 -4.99 7.50 12.01
N LEU A 273 -6.04 7.52 12.85
CA LEU A 273 -6.09 6.75 14.10
C LEU A 273 -6.02 5.23 13.88
N TYR A 274 -6.34 4.76 12.67
CA TYR A 274 -6.31 3.35 12.27
C TYR A 274 -5.15 2.98 11.35
N GLN A 275 -4.30 3.95 10.99
CA GLN A 275 -3.16 3.72 10.09
C GLN A 275 -1.89 3.34 10.86
N ARG A 276 -1.77 3.77 12.12
CA ARG A 276 -0.65 3.46 12.99
C ARG A 276 -0.85 2.11 13.68
N SER A 277 0.18 1.27 13.65
CA SER A 277 0.20 0.02 14.41
C SER A 277 -0.07 0.32 15.88
N THR A 278 -1.02 -0.40 16.50
CA THR A 278 -1.44 -0.28 17.91
C THR A 278 -0.30 -0.41 18.93
N ARG A 279 0.90 -0.76 18.45
CA ARG A 279 2.15 -0.83 19.21
C ARG A 279 2.72 0.53 19.62
N TRP A 280 2.36 1.61 18.95
CA TRP A 280 2.82 2.96 19.28
C TRP A 280 1.63 3.80 19.76
N VAL A 281 1.57 4.05 21.07
CA VAL A 281 0.76 5.14 21.64
C VAL A 281 1.75 6.12 22.24
N GLY A 282 2.32 6.96 21.40
CA GLY A 282 3.21 8.05 21.80
C GLY A 282 2.43 9.32 22.13
N ARG A 283 3.14 10.37 22.55
CA ARG A 283 2.56 11.72 22.74
C ARG A 283 1.85 12.24 21.49
N ARG A 284 2.31 11.81 20.30
CA ARG A 284 1.69 12.14 19.00
C ARG A 284 0.35 11.44 18.79
N ASP A 285 0.15 10.23 19.33
CA ASP A 285 -1.10 9.50 19.21
C ASP A 285 -2.14 10.03 20.18
N LEU A 286 -1.72 10.37 21.41
CA LEU A 286 -2.57 11.12 22.34
C LEU A 286 -3.04 12.43 21.73
N ALA A 287 -2.13 13.20 21.14
CA ALA A 287 -2.49 14.45 20.45
C ALA A 287 -3.45 14.21 19.27
N ALA A 288 -3.28 13.12 18.52
CA ALA A 288 -4.18 12.76 17.42
C ALA A 288 -5.58 12.37 17.92
N ILE A 289 -5.67 11.58 19.01
CA ILE A 289 -6.95 11.20 19.65
C ILE A 289 -7.67 12.47 20.12
N VAL A 290 -6.98 13.35 20.85
CA VAL A 290 -7.58 14.58 21.38
C VAL A 290 -8.07 15.48 20.23
N LYS A 291 -7.27 15.70 19.18
CA LYS A 291 -7.67 16.49 18.02
C LYS A 291 -8.86 15.88 17.28
N ALA A 292 -8.86 14.56 17.09
CA ALA A 292 -9.93 13.86 16.38
C ALA A 292 -11.24 13.87 17.18
N VAL A 293 -11.19 13.62 18.48
CA VAL A 293 -12.37 13.68 19.35
C VAL A 293 -12.89 15.11 19.42
N ALA A 294 -12.01 16.11 19.59
CA ALA A 294 -12.43 17.51 19.63
C ALA A 294 -13.12 17.95 18.33
N LEU A 295 -12.51 17.68 17.16
CA LEU A 295 -13.09 18.06 15.87
C LEU A 295 -14.39 17.30 15.59
N SER A 296 -14.42 15.99 15.86
CA SER A 296 -15.61 15.18 15.60
C SER A 296 -16.77 15.50 16.53
N SER A 297 -16.52 15.76 17.82
CA SER A 297 -17.54 16.23 18.75
C SER A 297 -18.05 17.62 18.38
N ALA A 298 -17.19 18.54 17.93
CA ALA A 298 -17.62 19.84 17.41
C ALA A 298 -18.52 19.70 16.17
N LEU A 299 -18.19 18.78 15.26
CA LEU A 299 -18.99 18.50 14.07
C LEU A 299 -20.37 17.92 14.44
N VAL A 300 -20.42 16.99 15.40
CA VAL A 300 -21.67 16.43 15.90
C VAL A 300 -22.54 17.52 16.53
N VAL A 301 -21.95 18.41 17.35
CA VAL A 301 -22.67 19.57 17.92
C VAL A 301 -23.18 20.51 16.82
N ALA A 302 -22.38 20.77 15.79
CA ALA A 302 -22.81 21.61 14.67
C ALA A 302 -24.00 20.99 13.91
N VAL A 303 -23.94 19.68 13.62
CA VAL A 303 -25.02 18.97 12.92
C VAL A 303 -26.28 18.92 13.76
N THR A 304 -26.20 18.65 15.07
CA THR A 304 -27.37 18.65 15.95
C THR A 304 -27.98 20.05 16.08
N TYR A 305 -27.14 21.10 16.18
CA TYR A 305 -27.60 22.48 16.21
C TYR A 305 -28.35 22.89 14.92
N LEU A 306 -27.78 22.58 13.75
CA LEU A 306 -28.37 22.89 12.45
C LEU A 306 -29.66 22.08 12.18
N SER A 307 -29.75 20.88 12.74
CA SER A 307 -30.93 20.02 12.60
C SER A 307 -32.08 20.37 13.56
N GLY A 308 -31.94 21.46 14.35
CA GLY A 308 -32.95 21.89 15.32
C GLY A 308 -33.06 21.00 16.55
N LEU A 309 -32.09 20.12 16.79
CA LEU A 309 -32.02 19.24 17.96
C LEU A 309 -31.41 20.00 19.14
N GLN A 310 -32.03 21.10 19.59
CA GLN A 310 -31.46 22.00 20.60
C GLN A 310 -31.81 21.62 22.06
N ALA A 311 -32.56 20.54 22.28
CA ALA A 311 -33.05 20.14 23.62
C ALA A 311 -31.99 19.56 24.58
N HIS A 312 -30.71 19.49 24.18
CA HIS A 312 -29.64 18.92 25.01
C HIS A 312 -28.86 19.95 25.80
N SER A 313 -28.51 19.57 27.03
CA SER A 313 -27.45 20.24 27.77
C SER A 313 -26.13 20.06 27.04
N ARG A 314 -25.46 21.18 26.75
CA ARG A 314 -24.12 21.19 26.13
C ARG A 314 -23.10 20.42 26.96
N ALA A 315 -23.36 20.25 28.26
CA ALA A 315 -22.53 19.46 29.17
C ALA A 315 -22.41 17.99 28.73
N VAL A 316 -23.46 17.40 28.13
CA VAL A 316 -23.43 16.00 27.66
C VAL A 316 -22.32 15.79 26.63
N PHE A 317 -22.13 16.74 25.70
CA PHE A 317 -21.10 16.65 24.66
C PHE A 317 -19.68 16.79 25.23
N VAL A 318 -19.51 17.61 26.28
CA VAL A 318 -18.22 17.78 26.95
C VAL A 318 -17.86 16.53 27.76
N VAL A 319 -18.82 15.98 28.50
CA VAL A 319 -18.66 14.74 29.26
C VAL A 319 -18.38 13.56 28.33
N ASP A 320 -19.14 13.44 27.24
CA ASP A 320 -18.90 12.44 26.18
C ASP A 320 -17.48 12.54 25.61
N ALA A 321 -17.03 13.75 25.22
CA ALA A 321 -15.70 13.95 24.66
C ALA A 321 -14.59 13.56 25.65
N ALA A 322 -14.70 13.97 26.92
CA ALA A 322 -13.74 13.63 27.96
C ALA A 322 -13.70 12.12 28.23
N LEU A 323 -14.87 11.50 28.37
CA LEU A 323 -15.01 10.07 28.61
C LEU A 323 -14.48 9.24 27.43
N LEU A 324 -14.76 9.66 26.20
CA LEU A 324 -14.28 8.99 25.00
C LEU A 324 -12.75 9.05 24.88
N ILE A 325 -12.13 10.20 25.15
CA ILE A 325 -10.66 10.32 25.17
C ILE A 325 -10.08 9.36 26.22
N PHE A 326 -10.63 9.35 27.44
CA PHE A 326 -10.17 8.49 28.51
C PHE A 326 -10.31 7.01 28.16
N LEU A 327 -11.47 6.58 27.66
CA LEU A 327 -11.74 5.20 27.28
C LEU A 327 -10.85 4.75 26.13
N MET A 328 -10.68 5.56 25.07
CA MET A 328 -9.82 5.23 23.94
C MET A 328 -8.35 5.10 24.37
N CYS A 329 -7.85 6.00 25.23
CA CYS A 329 -6.49 5.93 25.73
C CYS A 329 -6.29 4.69 26.61
N SER A 330 -7.20 4.45 27.55
CA SER A 330 -7.14 3.33 28.49
C SER A 330 -7.23 1.99 27.78
N PHE A 331 -8.15 1.86 26.82
CA PHE A 331 -8.30 0.66 26.03
C PHE A 331 -7.06 0.38 25.19
N ARG A 332 -6.53 1.38 24.47
CA ARG A 332 -5.34 1.19 23.63
C ARG A 332 -4.11 0.85 24.47
N TYR A 333 -4.00 1.41 25.68
CA TYR A 333 -2.99 1.02 26.65
C TYR A 333 -3.17 -0.43 27.13
N ALA A 334 -4.39 -0.85 27.47
CA ALA A 334 -4.69 -2.23 27.88
C ALA A 334 -4.44 -3.24 26.75
N LEU A 335 -4.89 -2.94 25.53
CA LEU A 335 -4.63 -3.74 24.34
C LEU A 335 -3.14 -3.90 24.10
N ARG A 336 -2.34 -2.83 24.30
CA ARG A 336 -0.88 -2.91 24.26
C ARG A 336 -0.38 -3.88 25.32
N GLN A 337 -0.84 -3.80 26.56
CA GLN A 337 -0.36 -4.69 27.63
C GLN A 337 -0.69 -6.16 27.37
N VAL A 338 -1.85 -6.46 26.79
CA VAL A 338 -2.23 -7.83 26.42
C VAL A 338 -1.42 -8.34 25.22
N LEU A 339 -1.28 -7.52 24.17
CA LEU A 339 -0.50 -7.88 22.97
C LEU A 339 1.01 -7.93 23.24
N SER A 340 1.52 -7.11 24.16
CA SER A 340 2.91 -7.15 24.65
C SER A 340 3.09 -8.28 25.67
N GLY A 341 2.03 -8.58 26.43
CA GLY A 341 1.96 -9.64 27.44
C GLY A 341 2.06 -11.04 26.86
N ALA A 342 1.51 -11.25 25.66
CA ALA A 342 1.73 -12.48 24.88
C ALA A 342 3.19 -12.65 24.41
N GLY A 343 4.06 -11.63 24.58
CA GLY A 343 5.51 -11.69 24.38
C GLY A 343 6.32 -11.83 25.67
N LEU A 344 5.70 -11.93 26.85
CA LEU A 344 6.37 -12.02 28.16
C LEU A 344 6.98 -13.41 28.49
N ALA A 345 7.31 -14.20 27.47
CA ALA A 345 8.21 -15.36 27.61
C ALA A 345 9.64 -15.06 27.13
N SER A 346 9.98 -13.80 26.81
CA SER A 346 11.37 -13.41 26.57
C SER A 346 11.63 -12.05 27.22
N GLY A 347 12.18 -12.12 28.44
CA GLY A 347 12.56 -10.98 29.24
C GLY A 347 13.69 -10.19 28.59
N ALA A 348 13.38 -8.96 28.21
CA ALA A 348 14.21 -7.79 28.43
C ALA A 348 13.41 -6.58 27.96
N MET A 349 13.45 -5.53 28.76
CA MET A 349 13.06 -4.18 28.37
C MET A 349 13.95 -3.74 27.20
N SER A 350 13.67 -4.17 25.97
CA SER A 350 14.57 -3.92 24.84
C SER A 350 14.36 -2.51 24.36
N SER A 351 15.25 -1.62 24.80
CA SER A 351 15.73 -0.52 23.95
C SER A 351 15.89 -1.07 22.52
N TYR A 352 15.25 -0.41 21.55
CA TYR A 352 15.51 -0.74 20.15
C TYR A 352 16.99 -0.46 19.88
N VAL A 353 17.63 -1.35 19.12
CA VAL A 353 19.01 -1.17 18.69
C VAL A 353 18.94 -0.55 17.31
N ARG A 354 19.29 0.74 17.18
CA ARG A 354 19.37 1.43 15.90
C ARG A 354 20.55 0.88 15.12
N VAL A 355 20.27 0.33 13.95
CA VAL A 355 21.27 -0.32 13.12
C VAL A 355 21.54 0.44 11.82
N LEU A 356 22.81 0.54 11.46
CA LEU A 356 23.23 0.81 10.08
C LEU A 356 23.48 -0.53 9.38
N VAL A 357 23.07 -0.64 8.12
CA VAL A 357 23.38 -1.79 7.28
C VAL A 357 24.49 -1.38 6.31
N ALA A 358 25.62 -2.07 6.33
CA ALA A 358 26.71 -1.86 5.40
C ALA A 358 26.55 -2.79 4.18
N GLY A 359 26.59 -2.20 3.00
CA GLY A 359 26.30 -2.81 1.70
C GLY A 359 24.91 -2.43 1.17
N SER A 360 24.77 -2.46 -0.15
CA SER A 360 23.50 -2.26 -0.85
C SER A 360 23.18 -3.34 -1.88
N GLY A 361 23.89 -4.47 -1.80
CA GLY A 361 23.62 -5.66 -2.61
C GLY A 361 22.54 -6.57 -2.01
N HIS A 362 22.38 -7.76 -2.60
CA HIS A 362 21.33 -8.73 -2.27
C HIS A 362 21.35 -9.19 -0.81
N GLY A 363 22.51 -9.35 -0.18
CA GLY A 363 22.62 -9.73 1.24
C GLY A 363 22.20 -8.61 2.19
N ALA A 364 22.59 -7.38 1.93
CA ALA A 364 22.18 -6.19 2.68
C ALA A 364 20.67 -5.93 2.53
N GLU A 365 20.12 -6.13 1.32
CA GLU A 365 18.67 -6.09 1.10
C GLU A 365 17.95 -7.19 1.85
N SER A 366 18.49 -8.41 1.89
CA SER A 366 17.92 -9.55 2.63
C SER A 366 17.92 -9.31 4.14
N ILE A 367 18.98 -8.71 4.69
CA ILE A 367 19.06 -8.27 6.08
C ILE A 367 18.01 -7.20 6.33
N LEU A 368 17.97 -6.17 5.49
CA LEU A 368 17.05 -5.05 5.63
C LEU A 368 15.59 -5.51 5.55
N ARG A 369 15.27 -6.43 4.64
CA ARG A 369 13.97 -7.08 4.52
C ARG A 369 13.63 -7.86 5.77
N SER A 370 14.53 -8.72 6.26
CA SER A 370 14.32 -9.51 7.47
C SER A 370 14.03 -8.62 8.69
N LEU A 371 14.73 -7.49 8.80
CA LEU A 371 14.54 -6.51 9.89
C LEU A 371 13.22 -5.73 9.77
N LEU A 372 12.80 -5.38 8.55
CA LEU A 372 11.58 -4.60 8.30
C LEU A 372 10.32 -5.48 8.29
N GLU A 373 10.44 -6.73 7.86
CA GLU A 373 9.32 -7.67 7.74
C GLU A 373 9.04 -8.42 9.04
N ASP A 374 10.05 -8.68 9.88
CA ASP A 374 9.84 -9.29 11.20
C ASP A 374 9.28 -8.26 12.20
N PRO A 375 7.99 -8.35 12.57
CA PRO A 375 7.40 -7.44 13.54
C PRO A 375 7.90 -7.70 14.97
N ARG A 376 8.72 -8.74 15.21
CA ARG A 376 9.35 -9.07 16.49
C ARG A 376 10.80 -8.60 16.56
N SER A 377 11.38 -8.08 15.48
CA SER A 377 12.75 -7.57 15.46
C SER A 377 12.94 -6.40 16.44
N ARG A 378 14.04 -6.46 17.20
CA ARG A 378 14.49 -5.38 18.10
C ARG A 378 15.40 -4.37 17.43
N PHE A 379 15.75 -4.59 16.15
CA PHE A 379 16.68 -3.76 15.40
C PHE A 379 15.92 -2.81 14.47
N LEU A 380 16.24 -1.52 14.54
CA LEU A 380 15.63 -0.48 13.69
C LEU A 380 16.64 -0.01 12.66
N PRO A 381 16.47 -0.31 11.36
CA PRO A 381 17.39 0.17 10.34
C PRO A 381 17.22 1.67 10.13
N VAL A 382 18.28 2.44 10.39
CA VAL A 382 18.25 3.91 10.30
C VAL A 382 18.87 4.43 9.00
N GLY A 383 19.81 3.68 8.44
CA GLY A 383 20.52 4.07 7.23
C GLY A 383 21.32 2.92 6.63
N ILE A 384 21.71 3.10 5.38
CA ILE A 384 22.58 2.18 4.64
C ILE A 384 23.90 2.87 4.37
N ILE A 385 25.00 2.15 4.52
CA ILE A 385 26.34 2.60 4.19
C ILE A 385 26.80 1.82 2.97
N ASP A 386 27.14 2.53 1.90
CA ASP A 386 27.56 1.92 0.64
C ASP A 386 28.73 2.69 0.03
N HIS A 387 29.72 1.96 -0.51
CA HIS A 387 30.93 2.55 -1.04
C HIS A 387 30.75 3.12 -2.46
N GLU A 388 29.66 2.79 -3.16
CA GLU A 388 29.37 3.27 -4.50
C GLU A 388 28.75 4.68 -4.46
N PRO A 389 29.46 5.74 -4.92
CA PRO A 389 28.99 7.12 -4.76
C PRO A 389 27.69 7.44 -5.50
N HIS A 390 27.39 6.69 -6.55
CA HIS A 390 26.18 6.88 -7.37
C HIS A 390 24.90 6.43 -6.65
N ARG A 391 25.01 5.65 -5.57
CA ARG A 391 23.88 5.20 -4.74
C ARG A 391 23.57 6.13 -3.57
N TRP A 392 24.47 7.06 -3.24
CA TRP A 392 24.33 7.95 -2.10
C TRP A 392 23.10 8.84 -2.20
N GLY A 393 22.38 8.97 -1.08
CA GLY A 393 21.12 9.68 -1.01
C GLY A 393 19.92 8.93 -1.61
N GLY A 394 20.14 7.78 -2.26
CA GLY A 394 19.12 6.86 -2.72
C GLY A 394 18.35 6.19 -1.57
N LEU A 395 17.25 5.52 -1.91
CA LEU A 395 16.40 4.79 -0.96
C LEU A 395 16.32 3.32 -1.36
N ILE A 396 16.63 2.42 -0.43
CA ILE A 396 16.52 0.97 -0.59
C ILE A 396 15.56 0.47 0.49
N HIS A 397 14.48 -0.19 0.09
CA HIS A 397 13.36 -0.57 0.98
C HIS A 397 12.85 0.55 1.91
N GLY A 398 12.98 1.83 1.49
CA GLY A 398 12.57 3.00 2.26
C GLY A 398 13.60 3.51 3.28
N VAL A 399 14.78 2.89 3.35
CA VAL A 399 15.92 3.35 4.17
C VAL A 399 16.94 4.04 3.27
N ARG A 400 17.47 5.17 3.75
CA ARG A 400 18.34 6.04 2.94
C ARG A 400 19.80 5.56 2.96
N VAL A 401 20.44 5.61 1.80
CA VAL A 401 21.90 5.44 1.69
C VAL A 401 22.56 6.73 2.16
N MET A 402 23.23 6.67 3.31
CA MET A 402 23.76 7.83 4.03
C MET A 402 25.14 8.25 3.55
N GLY A 403 25.87 7.37 2.88
CA GLY A 403 27.22 7.63 2.37
C GLY A 403 28.09 6.38 2.43
N GLY A 404 29.41 6.57 2.40
CA GLY A 404 30.40 5.49 2.49
C GLY A 404 30.91 5.25 3.91
N ALA A 405 31.95 4.42 4.08
CA ALA A 405 32.54 4.14 5.39
C ALA A 405 32.98 5.40 6.16
N ALA A 406 33.43 6.45 5.47
CA ALA A 406 33.82 7.71 6.08
C ALA A 406 32.64 8.45 6.75
N ASP A 407 31.41 8.23 6.28
CA ASP A 407 30.20 8.88 6.78
C ASP A 407 29.58 8.16 7.98
N ILE A 408 30.12 7.00 8.38
CA ILE A 408 29.66 6.23 9.54
C ILE A 408 29.72 7.08 10.82
N ALA A 409 30.79 7.84 11.02
CA ALA A 409 30.97 8.69 12.21
C ALA A 409 29.87 9.76 12.33
N MET A 410 29.63 10.48 11.24
CA MET A 410 28.62 11.53 11.19
C MET A 410 27.21 10.93 11.33
N THR A 411 26.93 9.85 10.59
CA THR A 411 25.63 9.19 10.60
C THR A 411 25.31 8.59 11.97
N ALA A 412 26.29 7.95 12.61
CA ALA A 412 26.13 7.36 13.93
C ALA A 412 25.83 8.42 15.00
N SER A 413 26.49 9.58 14.92
CA SER A 413 26.24 10.68 15.85
C SER A 413 24.91 11.40 15.62
N VAL A 414 24.49 11.58 14.36
CA VAL A 414 23.23 12.29 14.02
C VAL A 414 22.00 11.43 14.31
N HIS A 415 22.13 10.11 14.16
CA HIS A 415 21.01 9.17 14.21
C HIS A 415 21.04 8.24 15.43
N ASP A 416 21.96 8.47 16.38
CA ASP A 416 22.18 7.64 17.57
C ASP A 416 22.30 6.13 17.22
N VAL A 417 23.22 5.77 16.34
CA VAL A 417 23.35 4.37 15.91
C VAL A 417 24.00 3.54 17.01
N ASP A 418 23.34 2.45 17.39
CA ASP A 418 23.80 1.55 18.45
C ASP A 418 24.64 0.39 17.89
N MET A 419 24.44 0.02 16.61
CA MET A 419 25.14 -1.11 15.98
C MET A 419 25.24 -1.01 14.45
N VAL A 420 26.26 -1.61 13.85
CA VAL A 420 26.41 -1.76 12.39
C VAL A 420 26.34 -3.24 11.98
N LEU A 421 25.45 -3.58 11.05
CA LEU A 421 25.33 -4.90 10.45
C LEU A 421 26.05 -4.90 9.10
N VAL A 422 27.02 -5.78 8.92
CA VAL A 422 27.84 -5.84 7.70
C VAL A 422 27.50 -7.11 6.94
N SER A 423 26.95 -6.95 5.73
CA SER A 423 26.72 -8.08 4.82
C SER A 423 28.04 -8.52 4.20
N LEU A 424 28.45 -9.76 4.45
CA LEU A 424 29.65 -10.33 3.80
C LEU A 424 29.39 -10.77 2.36
N ALA A 425 28.11 -10.86 1.95
CA ALA A 425 27.72 -11.31 0.62
C ALA A 425 27.98 -10.26 -0.48
N ASP A 426 27.99 -8.98 -0.12
CA ASP A 426 27.89 -7.88 -1.08
C ASP A 426 29.07 -6.91 -1.05
N LEU A 427 30.00 -7.11 -0.11
CA LEU A 427 31.09 -6.17 0.14
C LEU A 427 32.44 -6.81 -0.15
N ASP A 428 33.27 -6.09 -0.90
CA ASP A 428 34.66 -6.46 -1.10
C ASP A 428 35.41 -6.56 0.26
N PRO A 429 36.37 -7.48 0.41
CA PRO A 429 37.14 -7.62 1.65
C PRO A 429 37.89 -6.34 2.08
N SER A 430 38.24 -5.45 1.15
CA SER A 430 38.79 -4.12 1.46
C SER A 430 37.75 -3.23 2.13
N VAL A 431 36.53 -3.20 1.60
CA VAL A 431 35.41 -2.41 2.11
C VAL A 431 34.96 -2.88 3.49
N VAL A 432 34.89 -4.20 3.70
CA VAL A 432 34.59 -4.76 5.02
C VAL A 432 35.62 -4.29 6.06
N ARG A 433 36.91 -4.27 5.70
CA ARG A 433 37.97 -3.73 6.58
C ARG A 433 37.74 -2.26 6.91
N ASP A 434 37.48 -1.42 5.91
CA ASP A 434 37.24 0.01 6.13
C ASP A 434 36.05 0.28 7.07
N VAL A 435 34.94 -0.44 6.89
CA VAL A 435 33.75 -0.33 7.74
C VAL A 435 34.05 -0.81 9.17
N THR A 436 34.71 -1.96 9.33
CA THR A 436 35.06 -2.49 10.67
C THR A 436 36.06 -1.61 11.41
N GLU A 437 37.06 -1.05 10.70
CA GLU A 437 38.02 -0.10 11.27
C GLU A 437 37.33 1.20 11.70
N ALA A 438 36.41 1.72 10.89
CA ALA A 438 35.59 2.88 11.25
C ALA A 438 34.75 2.61 12.50
N CYS A 439 34.10 1.45 12.59
CA CYS A 439 33.33 1.07 13.78
C CYS A 439 34.21 0.95 15.03
N SER A 440 35.39 0.34 14.90
CA SER A 440 36.34 0.18 16.00
C SER A 440 36.91 1.51 16.50
N LYS A 441 37.14 2.49 15.62
CA LYS A 441 37.60 3.85 16.00
C LYS A 441 36.54 4.63 16.77
N LEU A 442 35.26 4.31 16.55
CA LEU A 442 34.11 5.03 17.09
C LEU A 442 33.45 4.32 18.30
N ASP A 443 34.00 3.17 18.73
CA ASP A 443 33.43 2.30 19.78
C ASP A 443 31.97 1.88 19.50
N ILE A 444 31.63 1.67 18.22
CA ILE A 444 30.30 1.21 17.79
C ILE A 444 30.33 -0.31 17.62
N GLN A 445 29.35 -1.00 18.21
CA GLN A 445 29.22 -2.45 18.04
C GLN A 445 28.94 -2.80 16.56
N TYR A 446 29.65 -3.79 16.01
CA TYR A 446 29.35 -4.28 14.67
C TYR A 446 29.18 -5.80 14.65
N ARG A 447 28.40 -6.31 13.70
CA ARG A 447 28.17 -7.74 13.49
C ARG A 447 28.26 -8.09 12.01
N LEU A 448 29.10 -9.07 11.70
CA LEU A 448 29.24 -9.62 10.35
C LEU A 448 28.15 -10.67 10.12
N ILE A 449 27.43 -10.57 9.01
CA ILE A 449 26.37 -11.49 8.62
C ILE A 449 26.83 -12.24 7.36
N PRO A 450 27.03 -13.58 7.44
CA PRO A 450 27.41 -14.38 6.28
C PRO A 450 26.27 -14.47 5.25
N ALA A 451 26.60 -14.78 3.99
CA ALA A 451 25.58 -15.00 2.98
C ALA A 451 24.70 -16.20 3.36
N LEU A 452 23.41 -16.17 3.02
CA LEU A 452 22.49 -17.28 3.30
C LEU A 452 22.98 -18.58 2.62
N SER A 453 23.62 -18.47 1.46
CA SER A 453 24.29 -19.56 0.73
C SER A 453 25.46 -20.17 1.50
N ASP A 454 26.18 -19.37 2.28
CA ASP A 454 27.32 -19.84 3.08
C ASP A 454 26.84 -20.56 4.34
N VAL A 455 25.68 -20.17 4.87
CA VAL A 455 25.02 -20.85 5.99
C VAL A 455 24.36 -22.15 5.54
N LEU A 456 23.79 -22.18 4.33
CA LEU A 456 23.18 -23.38 3.74
C LEU A 456 24.22 -24.38 3.18
N SER A 457 25.42 -23.91 2.81
CA SER A 457 26.53 -24.78 2.40
C SER A 457 27.37 -25.30 3.58
N GLN A 458 27.17 -24.77 4.78
CA GLN A 458 27.67 -25.35 6.02
C GLN A 458 26.77 -26.50 6.46
N ASP A 459 27.00 -27.67 5.88
CA ASP A 459 26.61 -28.96 6.47
C ASP A 459 27.41 -29.20 7.77
N GLU A 460 27.20 -28.37 8.79
CA GLU A 460 27.27 -28.68 10.22
C GLU A 460 27.09 -27.40 11.06
N PRO A 461 26.23 -27.41 12.09
CA PRO A 461 26.04 -26.26 12.97
C PRO A 461 27.21 -26.15 13.95
N GLN A 462 28.34 -25.59 13.53
CA GLN A 462 29.28 -25.04 14.50
C GLN A 462 28.72 -23.71 14.99
N LEU A 463 28.02 -23.78 16.13
CA LEU A 463 27.87 -22.64 17.02
C LEU A 463 29.27 -22.01 17.20
N VAL A 464 29.47 -20.85 16.58
CA VAL A 464 30.63 -20.00 16.87
C VAL A 464 30.55 -19.67 18.36
N ARG A 465 31.31 -20.44 19.14
CA ARG A 465 31.53 -20.21 20.55
C ARG A 465 32.14 -18.84 20.70
N THR A 466 31.46 -18.04 21.51
CA THR A 466 32.03 -16.93 22.26
C THR A 466 33.41 -17.34 22.82
N THR A 467 34.34 -16.38 22.83
CA THR A 467 35.67 -16.39 23.49
C THR A 467 36.81 -17.10 22.73
N THR A 468 37.72 -16.31 22.12
CA THR A 468 39.19 -16.30 22.35
C THR A 468 39.90 -15.42 21.33
N LEU A 469 40.07 -14.13 21.63
CA LEU A 469 41.20 -13.31 21.16
C LEU A 469 41.60 -12.34 22.29
N PHE A 470 41.96 -12.91 23.43
CA PHE A 470 42.88 -12.29 24.38
C PHE A 470 44.18 -13.11 24.34
N HIS A 471 45.28 -12.39 24.11
CA HIS A 471 46.68 -12.73 24.37
C HIS A 471 47.41 -13.78 23.52
N GLU A 472 48.32 -13.30 22.66
CA GLU A 472 49.81 -13.38 22.74
C GLU A 472 50.36 -13.30 21.31
N GLY A 473 51.39 -12.54 20.92
CA GLY A 473 52.37 -11.63 21.52
C GLY A 473 53.19 -11.07 20.33
N ARG A 474 54.23 -10.24 20.43
CA ARG A 474 55.14 -9.80 21.50
C ARG A 474 55.88 -8.56 20.96
N ALA A 475 56.24 -7.63 21.83
CA ALA A 475 57.61 -7.09 22.00
C ALA A 475 57.54 -5.90 22.98
#